data_AF-A0A8C2D4D2-F1
#
_entry.id   AF-A0A8C2D4D2-F1
#
_cell.length_a   1.000
_cell.length_b   1.000
_cell.length_c   1.000
_cell.angle_alpha   90.00
_cell.angle_beta   90.00
_cell.angle_gamma   90.00
#
_symmetry.space_group_name_H-M   'P 1'
#
loop_
_entity.id
_entity.type
_entity.pdbx_description
1 polymer ?
#
loop_
_entity_poly.entity_id
_entity_poly.type
_entity_poly.pdbx_seq_one_letter_code
_entity_poly.pdbx_strand_id
1 'polypeptide(L)'
;MWDVEIRGMASAHAIVASSIFMATVMPAVFVENFSRVFSRDGAMSVWDTSLQITTGCSVIGAWLGAFPIPLDWDRPWQVWPISCTLGATTGFLTGLLAAPVWIHWHRKQLTYKLK
;
A
#
# COMPACT_ATOMS: atom_id res chain seq x y z
N MET A 1 -29.74 -5.26 -18.14
CA MET A 1 -29.22 -5.36 -16.76
C MET A 1 -27.83 -5.99 -16.80
N TRP A 2 -27.71 -7.24 -17.27
CA TRP A 2 -26.43 -7.95 -17.44
C TRP A 2 -25.34 -7.20 -18.25
N ASP A 3 -25.67 -6.55 -19.36
CA ASP A 3 -24.64 -5.84 -20.15
C ASP A 3 -24.04 -4.63 -19.41
N VAL A 4 -24.83 -3.96 -18.57
CA VAL A 4 -24.38 -2.81 -17.76
C VAL A 4 -23.47 -3.30 -16.65
N GLU A 5 -23.82 -4.41 -15.99
CA GLU A 5 -23.00 -5.04 -14.95
C GLU A 5 -21.69 -5.59 -15.52
N ILE A 6 -21.71 -6.26 -16.67
CA ILE A 6 -20.51 -6.76 -17.35
C ILE A 6 -19.58 -5.62 -17.75
N ARG A 7 -20.13 -4.53 -18.32
CA ARG A 7 -19.33 -3.34 -18.66
C ARG A 7 -18.79 -2.63 -17.42
N GLY A 8 -19.55 -2.61 -16.33
CA GLY A 8 -19.12 -2.08 -15.03
C GLY A 8 -18.00 -2.90 -14.39
N MET A 9 -18.09 -4.22 -14.43
CA MET A 9 -17.01 -5.11 -13.98
C MET A 9 -15.77 -4.92 -14.85
N ALA A 10 -15.90 -4.90 -16.18
CA ALA A 10 -14.77 -4.71 -17.08
C ALA A 10 -14.05 -3.37 -16.86
N SER A 11 -14.79 -2.27 -16.67
CA SER A 11 -14.20 -0.96 -16.39
C SER A 11 -13.51 -0.90 -15.03
N ALA A 12 -14.09 -1.50 -13.99
CA ALA A 12 -13.45 -1.61 -12.68
C ALA A 12 -12.13 -2.38 -12.75
N HIS A 13 -12.10 -3.52 -13.45
CA HIS A 13 -10.86 -4.29 -13.65
C HIS A 13 -9.83 -3.49 -14.47
N ALA A 14 -10.25 -2.76 -15.50
CA ALA A 14 -9.36 -1.92 -16.29
C ALA A 14 -8.74 -0.79 -15.46
N ILE A 15 -9.52 -0.14 -14.59
CA ILE A 15 -9.05 0.91 -13.69
C ILE A 15 -8.05 0.33 -12.67
N VAL A 16 -8.37 -0.83 -12.07
CA VAL A 16 -7.48 -1.50 -11.11
C VAL A 16 -6.17 -1.94 -11.78
N ALA A 17 -6.25 -2.56 -12.96
CA ALA A 17 -5.05 -2.96 -13.71
C ALA A 17 -4.18 -1.76 -14.10
N SER A 18 -4.80 -0.67 -14.56
CA SER A 18 -4.10 0.56 -14.94
C SER A 18 -3.42 1.22 -13.74
N SER A 19 -4.09 1.25 -12.59
CA SER A 19 -3.53 1.83 -11.37
C SER A 19 -2.40 0.97 -10.79
N ILE A 20 -2.51 -0.36 -10.82
CA ILE A 20 -1.41 -1.26 -10.43
C ILE A 20 -0.21 -1.06 -11.36
N PHE A 21 -0.43 -1.01 -12.68
CA PHE A 21 0.63 -0.78 -13.67
C PHE A 21 1.36 0.55 -13.42
N MET A 22 0.61 1.63 -13.20
CA MET A 22 1.17 2.95 -12.93
C MET A 22 1.92 3.01 -11.59
N ALA A 23 1.46 2.28 -10.56
CA ALA A 23 2.08 2.30 -9.24
C ALA A 23 3.30 1.38 -9.11
N THR A 24 3.40 0.32 -9.93
CA THR A 24 4.45 -0.70 -9.78
C THR A 24 5.39 -0.77 -10.98
N VAL A 25 4.86 -0.82 -12.20
CA VAL A 25 5.67 -1.03 -13.40
C VAL A 25 6.36 0.24 -13.84
N MET A 26 5.64 1.37 -13.90
CA MET A 26 6.24 2.64 -14.32
C MET A 26 7.40 3.05 -13.40
N PRO A 27 7.28 3.03 -12.06
CA PRO A 27 8.40 3.36 -11.19
C PRO A 27 9.53 2.33 -11.29
N ALA A 28 9.23 1.04 -11.46
CA ALA A 28 10.27 0.02 -11.62
C ALA A 28 11.12 0.23 -12.88
N VAL A 29 10.55 0.79 -13.95
CA VAL A 29 11.26 1.05 -15.22
C VAL A 29 11.98 2.41 -15.20
N PHE A 30 11.34 3.45 -14.66
CA PHE A 30 11.84 4.83 -14.78
C PHE A 30 12.55 5.37 -13.54
N VAL A 31 12.39 4.74 -12.37
CA VAL A 31 13.00 5.19 -11.11
C VAL A 31 14.12 4.23 -10.73
N GLU A 32 15.35 4.76 -10.71
CA GLU A 32 16.52 4.01 -10.29
C GLU A 32 16.34 3.49 -8.86
N ASN A 33 16.81 2.27 -8.60
CA ASN A 33 16.73 1.61 -7.30
C ASN A 33 15.31 1.32 -6.77
N PHE A 34 14.24 1.51 -7.54
CA PHE A 34 12.87 1.25 -7.07
C PHE A 34 12.71 -0.19 -6.54
N SER A 35 13.09 -1.19 -7.33
CA SER A 35 13.00 -2.60 -6.94
C SER A 35 13.91 -2.94 -5.75
N ARG A 36 15.05 -2.25 -5.62
CA ARG A 36 15.94 -2.39 -4.46
C ARG A 36 15.25 -1.88 -3.20
N VAL A 37 14.62 -0.70 -3.26
CA VAL A 37 13.95 -0.08 -2.11
C VAL A 37 12.83 -0.94 -1.58
N PHE A 38 12.17 -1.80 -2.36
CA PHE A 38 11.13 -2.72 -1.85
C PHE A 38 11.61 -4.18 -1.65
N SER A 39 12.92 -4.42 -1.74
CA SER A 39 13.53 -5.71 -1.41
C SER A 39 13.80 -5.84 0.09
N ARG A 40 13.76 -7.07 0.62
CA ARG A 40 13.83 -7.39 2.07
C ARG A 40 14.93 -6.64 2.83
N ASP A 41 16.12 -6.53 2.26
CA ASP A 41 17.29 -5.88 2.90
C ASP A 41 17.78 -4.64 2.13
N GLY A 42 16.99 -4.18 1.16
CA GLY A 42 17.40 -3.17 0.19
C GLY A 42 17.16 -1.73 0.62
N ALA A 43 16.47 -1.48 1.74
CA ALA A 43 16.39 -0.15 2.34
C ALA A 43 17.75 0.24 2.96
N MET A 44 18.37 1.27 2.38
CA MET A 44 19.72 1.72 2.79
C MET A 44 19.67 3.04 3.55
N SER A 45 18.55 3.76 3.45
CA SER A 45 18.34 5.05 4.09
C SER A 45 17.14 5.04 5.04
N VAL A 46 17.10 6.04 5.92
CA VAL A 46 15.94 6.33 6.78
C VAL A 46 14.69 6.57 5.93
N TRP A 47 14.84 7.23 4.78
CA TRP A 47 13.77 7.49 3.84
C TRP A 47 13.28 6.20 3.17
N ASP A 48 14.18 5.33 2.70
CA ASP A 48 13.83 4.03 2.11
C ASP A 48 13.05 3.18 3.11
N THR A 49 13.51 3.14 4.37
CA THR A 49 12.87 2.39 5.46
C THR A 49 11.49 2.94 5.78
N SER A 50 11.35 4.27 5.81
CA SER A 50 10.07 4.92 6.04
C SER A 50 9.08 4.63 4.91
N LEU A 51 9.54 4.66 3.66
CA LEU A 51 8.74 4.31 2.48
C LEU A 51 8.30 2.85 2.50
N GLN A 52 9.20 1.92 2.81
CA GLN A 52 8.86 0.50 2.93
C GLN A 52 7.79 0.24 4.01
N ILE A 53 8.00 0.78 5.21
CA ILE A 53 7.10 0.55 6.35
C ILE A 53 5.72 1.15 6.08
N THR A 54 5.67 2.42 5.64
CA THR A 54 4.39 3.09 5.34
C THR A 54 3.62 2.39 4.23
N THR A 55 4.29 2.02 3.13
CA THR A 55 3.67 1.29 2.01
C THR A 55 3.17 -0.08 2.46
N GLY A 56 3.98 -0.83 3.21
CA GLY A 56 3.60 -2.14 3.75
C GLY A 56 2.39 -2.05 4.68
N CYS A 57 2.37 -1.10 5.60
CA CYS A 57 1.24 -0.87 6.50
C CYS A 57 -0.03 -0.45 5.74
N SER A 58 0.08 0.38 4.70
CA SER A 58 -1.05 0.75 3.84
C SER A 58 -1.65 -0.45 3.10
N VAL A 59 -0.82 -1.33 2.53
CA VAL A 59 -1.29 -2.53 1.82
C VAL A 59 -1.98 -3.50 2.79
N ILE A 60 -1.38 -3.75 3.96
CA ILE A 60 -1.99 -4.56 5.00
C ILE A 60 -3.31 -3.95 5.46
N GLY A 61 -3.33 -2.63 5.70
CA GLY A 61 -4.54 -1.91 6.08
C GLY A 61 -5.66 -2.01 5.03
N ALA A 62 -5.32 -1.88 3.74
CA ALA A 62 -6.27 -2.05 2.65
C ALA A 62 -6.86 -3.46 2.61
N TRP A 63 -6.01 -4.47 2.83
CA TRP A 63 -6.41 -5.88 2.89
C TRP A 63 -7.34 -6.15 4.08
N LEU A 64 -7.01 -5.65 5.27
CA LEU A 64 -7.88 -5.74 6.46
C LEU A 64 -9.21 -4.99 6.26
N GLY A 65 -9.17 -3.87 5.54
CA GLY A 65 -10.36 -3.09 5.17
C GLY A 65 -11.33 -3.82 4.24
N ALA A 66 -10.94 -4.95 3.66
CA ALA A 66 -11.84 -5.81 2.89
C ALA A 66 -12.71 -6.72 3.79
N PHE A 67 -12.33 -6.98 5.05
CA PHE A 67 -13.08 -7.87 5.94
C PHE A 67 -14.49 -7.41 6.32
N PRO A 68 -14.77 -6.10 6.46
CA PRO A 68 -16.13 -5.65 6.74
C PRO A 68 -17.11 -5.80 5.56
N ILE A 69 -16.63 -6.08 4.33
CA ILE A 69 -17.47 -6.17 3.13
C ILE A 69 -18.37 -7.42 3.18
N PRO A 70 -17.85 -8.65 3.44
CA PRO A 70 -18.70 -9.85 3.49
C PRO A 70 -19.61 -9.91 4.72
N LEU A 71 -19.36 -9.07 5.74
CA LEU A 71 -20.16 -9.02 6.96
C LEU A 71 -21.45 -8.20 6.79
N ASP A 72 -21.51 -7.41 5.70
CA ASP A 72 -22.68 -6.69 5.16
C ASP A 72 -23.66 -6.20 6.24
N TRP A 73 -23.23 -5.20 7.02
CA TRP A 73 -24.07 -4.56 8.04
C TRP A 73 -24.99 -3.48 7.41
N ASP A 74 -25.21 -3.53 6.09
CA ASP A 74 -25.96 -2.56 5.29
C ASP A 74 -25.54 -1.11 5.54
N ARG A 75 -24.24 -0.87 5.78
CA ARG A 75 -23.71 0.48 6.02
C ARG A 75 -23.05 1.06 4.78
N PRO A 76 -23.28 2.35 4.47
CA PRO A 76 -22.71 2.98 3.28
C PRO A 76 -21.18 3.02 3.27
N TRP A 77 -20.53 2.92 4.44
CA TRP A 77 -19.07 2.88 4.55
C TRP A 77 -18.45 1.50 4.22
N GLN A 78 -19.25 0.42 4.18
CA GLN A 78 -18.79 -0.93 3.81
C GLN A 78 -18.74 -1.16 2.31
N VAL A 79 -19.35 -0.27 1.52
CA VAL A 79 -19.40 -0.41 0.07
C VAL A 79 -17.97 -0.34 -0.48
N TRP A 80 -17.58 -1.33 -1.28
CA TRP A 80 -16.28 -1.30 -1.96
C TRP A 80 -16.22 -0.10 -2.92
N PRO A 81 -15.12 0.67 -2.97
CA PRO A 81 -13.83 0.47 -2.30
C PRO A 81 -13.65 1.26 -0.98
N ILE A 82 -14.71 1.83 -0.40
CA ILE A 82 -14.65 2.78 0.73
C ILE A 82 -14.00 2.13 1.97
N SER A 83 -14.39 0.92 2.33
CA SER A 83 -13.82 0.24 3.48
C SER A 83 -12.31 -0.03 3.30
N CYS A 84 -11.90 -0.40 2.08
CA CYS A 84 -10.50 -0.62 1.73
C CYS A 84 -9.69 0.67 1.72
N THR A 85 -10.25 1.81 1.27
CA THR A 85 -9.53 3.10 1.30
C THR A 85 -9.38 3.64 2.72
N LEU A 86 -10.38 3.43 3.58
CA LEU A 86 -10.27 3.71 5.02
C LEU A 86 -9.19 2.82 5.66
N GLY A 87 -9.18 1.53 5.34
CA GLY A 87 -8.14 0.59 5.75
C GLY A 87 -6.74 1.01 5.30
N ALA A 88 -6.58 1.40 4.03
CA ALA A 88 -5.31 1.87 3.49
C ALA A 88 -4.80 3.15 4.17
N THR A 89 -5.71 4.09 4.43
CA THR A 89 -5.41 5.37 5.09
C THR A 89 -5.01 5.16 6.55
N THR A 90 -5.77 4.34 7.29
CA THR A 90 -5.41 3.97 8.67
C THR A 90 -4.10 3.20 8.73
N GLY A 91 -3.87 2.29 7.79
CA GLY A 91 -2.58 1.60 7.60
C GLY A 91 -1.43 2.58 7.34
N PHE A 92 -1.64 3.59 6.49
CA PHE A 92 -0.64 4.63 6.24
C PHE A 92 -0.30 5.42 7.52
N LEU A 93 -1.33 5.87 8.26
CA LEU A 93 -1.15 6.63 9.50
C LEU A 93 -0.43 5.80 10.58
N THR A 94 -0.76 4.51 10.70
CA THR A 94 -0.03 3.62 11.61
C THR A 94 1.42 3.42 11.14
N GLY A 95 1.66 3.30 9.84
CA GLY A 95 3.01 3.27 9.25
C GLY A 95 3.84 4.52 9.56
N LEU A 96 3.22 5.72 9.54
CA LEU A 96 3.89 6.98 9.92
C LEU A 96 4.36 7.00 11.38
N LEU A 97 3.67 6.28 12.27
CA LEU A 97 4.07 6.14 13.67
C LEU A 97 5.05 4.98 13.87
N ALA A 98 4.85 3.87 13.16
CA ALA A 98 5.68 2.68 13.26
C ALA A 98 7.09 2.91 12.69
N ALA A 99 7.21 3.65 11.59
CA ALA A 99 8.49 3.94 10.94
C ALA A 99 9.52 4.61 11.88
N PRO A 100 9.24 5.75 12.53
CA PRO A 100 10.21 6.39 13.42
C PRO A 100 10.53 5.53 14.65
N VAL A 101 9.57 4.77 15.19
CA VAL A 101 9.81 3.82 16.29
C VAL A 101 10.78 2.72 15.86
N TRP A 102 10.54 2.13 14.69
CA TRP A 102 11.42 1.11 14.11
C TRP A 102 12.83 1.64 13.86
N ILE A 103 12.93 2.82 13.24
CA ILE A 103 14.20 3.50 12.96
C ILE A 103 14.94 3.81 14.26
N HIS A 104 14.24 4.30 15.30
CA HIS A 104 14.86 4.60 16.59
C HIS A 104 15.51 3.35 17.21
N TRP A 105 14.81 2.22 17.16
CA TRP A 105 15.30 0.94 17.66
C TRP A 105 16.49 0.40 16.85
N HIS A 106 16.42 0.52 15.52
CA HIS A 106 17.43 -0.04 14.59
C HIS A 106 18.48 0.97 14.14
N ARG A 107 18.53 2.16 14.75
CA ARG A 107 19.35 3.29 14.30
C ARG A 107 20.82 2.93 14.06
N LYS A 108 21.39 2.07 14.91
CA LYS A 108 22.80 1.68 14.80
C LYS A 108 23.08 0.94 13.49
N GLN A 109 22.18 0.05 13.07
CA GLN A 109 22.35 -0.71 11.83
C GLN A 109 22.16 0.16 10.58
N LEU A 110 21.22 1.10 10.64
CA LEU A 110 20.98 2.07 9.57
C LEU A 110 22.18 3.02 9.36
N THR A 111 22.84 3.46 10.43
CA THR A 111 24.03 4.32 10.32
C THR A 111 25.20 3.60 9.64
N TYR A 112 25.36 2.28 9.82
CA TYR A 112 26.41 1.51 9.14
C TYR A 112 26.14 1.31 7.65
N LYS A 113 24.87 1.28 7.23
CA LYS A 113 24.50 1.16 5.80
C LYS A 113 24.66 2.48 5.04
N LEU A 114 24.71 3.60 5.74
CA LEU A 114 24.82 4.94 5.16
C LEU A 114 26.27 5.40 4.92
N LYS A 115 27.25 4.62 5.38
CA LYS A 115 28.69 4.91 5.34
C LYS A 115 29.37 4.11 4.23
#